data_AF-A0A8X6RDA3-F1
#
_entry.id   AF-A0A8X6RDA3-F1
#
_cell.length_a   1.000
_cell.length_b   1.000
_cell.length_c   1.000
_cell.angle_alpha   90.00
_cell.angle_beta   90.00
_cell.angle_gamma   90.00
#
_symmetry.space_group_name_H-M   'P 1'
#
loop_
_entity.id
_entity.type
_entity.pdbx_description
1 polymer ?
#
loop_
_entity_poly.entity_id
_entity_poly.type
_entity_poly.pdbx_seq_one_letter_code
_entity_poly.pdbx_strand_id
1 'polypeptide(L)'
;MHTRCKAVHSVDESLNNSASGKKIRLQDVHSSFIEHDDCFDGYRVFDKTIMFTNIQNFASCKKCGVILNFQKNVLEVCLVFFRLNARTVKTCVRLEIQKCWVKKNIPEINRRFLYAMQTIGQGHAALTTFCGVMDFPPPVAEKSYNNIINKLQLCSKEVAEASMRSAALEEVTLTNSSDIIISGDGTWKTRVYSSRVGVCAVIGDKTGKCIDAEVMSSFCK
;
A
#
# COMPACT_ATOMS: atom_id res chain seq x y z
N MET A 1 -30.76 25.15 -24.98
CA MET A 1 -30.39 26.52 -24.54
C MET A 1 -28.94 26.45 -24.07
N HIS A 2 -28.01 26.82 -24.96
CA HIS A 2 -26.57 26.79 -24.68
C HIS A 2 -26.18 28.00 -23.82
N THR A 3 -25.51 27.77 -22.69
CA THR A 3 -24.82 28.83 -21.96
C THR A 3 -23.33 28.50 -21.87
N ARG A 4 -22.58 29.25 -22.68
CA ARG A 4 -21.13 29.25 -22.85
C ARG A 4 -20.54 30.18 -21.77
N CYS A 5 -19.91 29.64 -20.74
CA CYS A 5 -19.16 30.46 -19.78
C CYS A 5 -17.79 30.82 -20.35
N LYS A 6 -17.52 32.14 -20.42
CA LYS A 6 -16.28 32.74 -20.89
C LYS A 6 -15.18 32.59 -19.84
N ALA A 7 -13.97 32.23 -20.29
CA ALA A 7 -12.75 32.33 -19.50
C ALA A 7 -12.30 33.79 -19.38
N VAL A 8 -11.83 34.18 -18.21
CA VAL A 8 -11.08 35.42 -17.95
C VAL A 8 -9.76 35.00 -17.32
N HIS A 9 -8.65 35.45 -17.92
CA HIS A 9 -7.29 35.26 -17.41
C HIS A 9 -6.67 36.63 -17.12
N SER A 10 -5.97 36.74 -15.97
CA SER A 10 -4.72 37.49 -15.69
C SER A 10 -4.63 37.79 -14.18
N VAL A 11 -3.51 37.82 -13.44
CA VAL A 11 -2.05 37.57 -13.65
C VAL A 11 -1.40 37.52 -12.23
N ASP A 12 -0.35 36.69 -12.04
CA ASP A 12 0.81 36.68 -11.07
C ASP A 12 0.61 36.92 -9.54
N GLU A 13 1.42 36.42 -8.59
CA GLU A 13 2.83 35.99 -8.59
C GLU A 13 3.18 35.16 -7.31
N SER A 14 4.16 34.25 -7.45
CA SER A 14 5.06 33.71 -6.41
C SER A 14 4.52 32.72 -5.34
N LEU A 15 4.68 31.41 -5.61
CA LEU A 15 4.76 30.39 -4.55
C LEU A 15 6.15 29.75 -4.55
N ASN A 16 6.86 29.95 -3.44
CA ASN A 16 8.15 29.36 -3.12
C ASN A 16 8.12 27.83 -3.21
N ASN A 17 8.61 27.27 -4.31
CA ASN A 17 8.70 25.83 -4.48
C ASN A 17 9.94 25.27 -3.76
N SER A 18 9.70 24.52 -2.68
CA SER A 18 10.73 23.78 -1.94
C SER A 18 11.48 22.79 -2.84
N ALA A 19 12.69 22.39 -2.43
CA ALA A 19 13.51 21.40 -3.15
C ALA A 19 12.79 20.05 -3.38
N SER A 20 11.77 19.71 -2.58
CA SER A 20 10.92 18.53 -2.78
C SER A 20 9.97 18.69 -3.97
N GLY A 21 9.39 19.88 -4.16
CA GLY A 21 8.47 20.17 -5.27
C GLY A 21 9.11 20.07 -6.65
N LYS A 22 10.44 20.28 -6.73
CA LYS A 22 11.17 20.18 -8.01
C LYS A 22 11.39 18.74 -8.51
N LYS A 23 11.24 17.72 -7.65
CA LYS A 23 11.34 16.30 -8.05
C LYS A 23 10.01 15.73 -8.56
N ILE A 24 8.89 16.33 -8.17
CA ILE A 24 7.58 16.06 -8.74
C ILE A 24 7.40 17.02 -9.92
N ARG A 25 8.16 16.80 -11.00
CA ARG A 25 7.76 17.38 -12.28
C ARG A 25 6.53 16.59 -12.72
N LEU A 26 5.35 17.16 -12.47
CA LEU A 26 4.19 16.88 -13.32
C LEU A 26 4.67 17.18 -14.74
N GLN A 27 5.03 16.13 -15.47
CA GLN A 27 5.07 16.22 -16.93
C GLN A 27 3.71 16.76 -17.33
N ASP A 28 3.74 17.83 -18.11
CA ASP A 28 2.57 18.60 -18.54
C ASP A 28 1.39 17.66 -18.78
N VAL A 29 0.44 17.65 -17.85
CA VAL A 29 -0.86 17.03 -18.06
C VAL A 29 -1.58 17.98 -19.00
N HIS A 30 -1.18 17.92 -20.27
CA HIS A 30 -2.05 18.25 -21.36
C HIS A 30 -3.29 17.40 -21.10
N SER A 31 -4.41 18.05 -20.81
CA SER A 31 -5.70 17.41 -20.58
C SER A 31 -6.18 16.79 -21.89
N SER A 32 -5.49 15.76 -22.38
CA SER A 32 -6.08 14.78 -23.26
C SER A 32 -7.04 14.00 -22.39
N PHE A 33 -8.33 14.13 -22.67
CA PHE A 33 -9.34 13.20 -22.18
C PHE A 33 -8.89 11.80 -22.61
N ILE A 34 -8.24 11.08 -21.70
CA ILE A 34 -7.91 9.67 -21.90
C ILE A 34 -9.25 8.96 -21.89
N GLU A 35 -9.61 8.34 -23.01
CA GLU A 35 -10.69 7.36 -23.05
C GLU A 35 -10.37 6.30 -22.00
N HIS A 36 -11.13 6.32 -20.91
CA HIS A 36 -10.95 5.37 -19.83
C HIS A 36 -11.32 3.98 -20.35
N ASP A 37 -10.35 3.08 -20.39
CA ASP A 37 -10.59 1.64 -20.44
C ASP A 37 -11.37 1.28 -19.17
N ASP A 38 -12.63 0.87 -19.30
CA ASP A 38 -13.60 0.58 -18.23
C ASP A 38 -13.25 -0.73 -17.47
N CYS A 39 -11.97 -0.96 -17.24
CA CYS A 39 -11.48 -2.08 -16.48
C CYS A 39 -11.77 -1.84 -14.99
N PHE A 40 -12.77 -2.53 -14.44
CA PHE A 40 -13.16 -2.47 -13.01
C PHE A 40 -12.17 -3.22 -12.09
N ASP A 41 -10.91 -3.32 -12.49
CA ASP A 41 -9.88 -4.06 -11.77
C ASP A 41 -9.19 -3.17 -10.70
N GLY A 42 -8.80 -3.81 -9.60
CA GLY A 42 -8.02 -3.19 -8.52
C GLY A 42 -8.82 -2.83 -7.26
N TYR A 43 -8.13 -2.20 -6.30
CA TYR A 43 -8.71 -1.84 -5.00
C TYR A 43 -9.26 -0.42 -5.02
N ARG A 44 -10.48 -0.25 -4.51
CA ARG A 44 -11.15 1.04 -4.35
C ARG A 44 -11.83 1.10 -2.99
N VAL A 45 -11.83 2.28 -2.38
CA VAL A 45 -12.55 2.55 -1.14
C VAL A 45 -13.93 3.06 -1.53
N PHE A 46 -14.97 2.41 -1.02
CA PHE A 46 -16.35 2.83 -1.22
C PHE A 46 -17.02 3.07 0.13
N ASP A 47 -17.87 4.09 0.18
CA ASP A 47 -18.79 4.27 1.30
C ASP A 47 -19.75 3.07 1.33
N LYS A 48 -19.64 2.30 2.41
CA LYS A 48 -20.47 1.11 2.61
C LYS A 48 -21.96 1.45 2.63
N THR A 49 -22.37 2.53 3.26
CA THR A 49 -23.78 2.90 3.38
C THR A 49 -24.34 3.22 2.00
N ILE A 50 -23.64 4.03 1.22
CA ILE A 50 -24.08 4.42 -0.13
C ILE A 50 -24.12 3.20 -1.05
N MET A 51 -23.03 2.42 -1.11
CA MET A 51 -22.95 1.26 -2.00
C MET A 51 -24.04 0.23 -1.69
N PHE A 52 -24.18 -0.18 -0.44
CA PHE A 52 -25.12 -1.24 -0.08
C PHE A 52 -26.58 -0.78 -0.10
N THR A 53 -26.87 0.49 0.21
CA THR A 53 -28.24 1.02 0.07
C THR A 53 -28.68 1.01 -1.40
N ASN A 54 -27.79 1.44 -2.32
CA ASN A 54 -28.10 1.39 -3.74
C ASN A 54 -28.26 -0.05 -4.23
N ILE A 55 -27.38 -0.98 -3.82
CA ILE A 55 -27.54 -2.39 -4.20
C ILE A 55 -28.85 -2.95 -3.66
N GLN A 56 -29.26 -2.63 -2.42
CA GLN A 56 -30.55 -3.08 -1.87
C GLN A 56 -31.75 -2.58 -2.69
N ASN A 57 -31.70 -1.34 -3.17
CA ASN A 57 -32.78 -0.75 -3.95
C ASN A 57 -32.98 -1.41 -5.31
N PHE A 58 -31.91 -1.93 -5.91
CA PHE A 58 -31.94 -2.50 -7.26
C PHE A 58 -31.81 -4.03 -7.29
N ALA A 59 -31.30 -4.65 -6.23
CA ALA A 59 -31.04 -6.09 -6.18
C ALA A 59 -32.17 -6.86 -5.49
N SER A 60 -32.82 -7.71 -6.28
CA SER A 60 -33.80 -8.68 -5.81
C SER A 60 -33.33 -10.10 -6.12
N CYS A 61 -33.80 -11.07 -5.33
CA CYS A 61 -33.56 -12.47 -5.64
C CYS A 61 -34.26 -12.83 -6.97
N LYS A 62 -33.49 -13.28 -7.96
CA LYS A 62 -34.04 -13.71 -9.26
C LYS A 62 -35.10 -14.82 -9.17
N LYS A 63 -35.11 -15.63 -8.10
CA LYS A 63 -36.06 -16.74 -7.93
C LYS A 63 -37.36 -16.33 -7.23
N CYS A 64 -37.30 -15.51 -6.19
CA CYS A 64 -38.47 -15.16 -5.39
C CYS A 64 -38.88 -13.68 -5.47
N GLY A 65 -38.13 -12.84 -6.19
CA GLY A 65 -38.39 -11.41 -6.33
C GLY A 65 -38.19 -10.58 -5.06
N VAL A 66 -37.85 -11.22 -3.93
CA VAL A 66 -37.67 -10.54 -2.64
C VAL A 66 -36.40 -9.69 -2.66
N ILE A 67 -36.51 -8.47 -2.15
CA ILE A 67 -35.40 -7.52 -1.98
C ILE A 67 -34.32 -8.15 -1.09
N LEU A 68 -33.06 -8.01 -1.50
CA LEU A 68 -31.94 -8.52 -0.73
C LEU A 68 -31.70 -7.64 0.50
N ASN A 69 -31.64 -8.25 1.69
CA ASN A 69 -31.20 -7.55 2.90
C ASN A 69 -29.75 -7.93 3.21
N PHE A 70 -28.90 -6.91 3.34
CA PHE A 70 -27.51 -7.09 3.72
C PHE A 70 -27.38 -6.92 5.23
N GLN A 71 -26.95 -7.98 5.92
CA GLN A 71 -26.62 -7.91 7.34
C GLN A 71 -25.11 -7.94 7.51
N LYS A 72 -24.61 -7.07 8.38
CA LYS A 72 -23.20 -7.09 8.82
C LYS A 72 -23.01 -8.34 9.67
N ASN A 73 -22.14 -9.24 9.25
CA ASN A 73 -21.46 -10.09 10.21
C ASN A 73 -20.25 -9.30 10.68
N VAL A 74 -20.20 -8.98 11.97
CA VAL A 74 -18.97 -8.47 12.57
C VAL A 74 -17.90 -9.52 12.35
N LEU A 75 -16.80 -9.16 11.69
CA LEU A 75 -15.52 -9.84 11.84
C LEU A 75 -14.39 -8.94 11.31
N GLU A 76 -13.57 -8.50 12.27
CA GLU A 76 -12.16 -8.10 12.25
C GLU A 76 -11.57 -7.39 11.01
N VAL A 77 -11.22 -6.12 11.23
CA VAL A 77 -10.36 -5.23 10.41
C VAL A 77 -11.00 -4.83 9.08
N CYS A 78 -10.33 -4.00 8.25
CA CYS A 78 -10.76 -3.35 6.98
C CYS A 78 -11.47 -4.22 5.92
N LEU A 79 -11.87 -5.45 6.23
CA LEU A 79 -12.75 -6.30 5.46
C LEU A 79 -14.09 -6.43 6.13
N VAL A 80 -15.12 -5.99 5.42
CA VAL A 80 -16.49 -6.24 5.82
C VAL A 80 -16.99 -7.48 5.09
N PHE A 81 -17.31 -8.54 5.85
CA PHE A 81 -18.10 -9.64 5.33
C PHE A 81 -19.58 -9.27 5.37
N PHE A 82 -20.26 -9.45 4.25
CA PHE A 82 -21.71 -9.25 4.16
C PHE A 82 -22.41 -10.60 4.14
N ARG A 83 -23.43 -10.76 5.00
CA ARG A 83 -24.39 -11.86 4.90
C ARG A 83 -25.60 -11.34 4.13
N LEU A 84 -25.88 -11.99 3.00
CA LEU A 84 -27.11 -11.79 2.25
C LEU A 84 -28.19 -12.69 2.84
N ASN A 85 -29.26 -12.11 3.37
CA ASN A 85 -30.40 -12.83 3.88
C ASN A 85 -31.64 -12.47 3.04
N ALA A 86 -32.10 -13.41 2.21
CA ALA A 86 -33.41 -13.32 1.57
C ALA A 86 -34.42 -14.09 2.43
N ARG A 87 -35.42 -13.39 3.00
CA ARG A 87 -36.50 -14.02 3.76
C ARG A 87 -37.74 -14.14 2.86
N THR A 88 -38.07 -15.35 2.39
CA THR A 88 -39.35 -16.05 2.68
C THR A 88 -39.49 -17.42 1.98
N VAL A 89 -40.28 -18.28 2.64
CA VAL A 89 -40.87 -19.59 2.27
C VAL A 89 -40.00 -20.55 1.43
N LYS A 90 -39.38 -21.50 2.15
CA LYS A 90 -38.89 -22.83 1.75
C LYS A 90 -37.68 -23.00 0.81
N THR A 91 -37.27 -22.05 -0.05
CA THR A 91 -36.12 -22.33 -0.97
C THR A 91 -35.18 -21.17 -1.32
N CYS A 92 -35.07 -20.12 -0.50
CA CYS A 92 -34.08 -19.05 -0.75
C CYS A 92 -32.74 -19.31 -0.04
N VAL A 93 -31.69 -19.53 -0.82
CA VAL A 93 -30.36 -19.96 -0.37
C VAL A 93 -29.64 -18.83 0.37
N ARG A 94 -29.08 -19.15 1.55
CA ARG A 94 -28.13 -18.29 2.27
C ARG A 94 -26.83 -18.23 1.48
N LEU A 95 -26.56 -17.09 0.85
CA LEU A 95 -25.25 -16.83 0.24
C LEU A 95 -24.33 -16.27 1.31
N GLU A 96 -23.46 -17.13 1.84
CA GLU A 96 -22.26 -16.66 2.51
C GLU A 96 -21.26 -16.31 1.42
N ILE A 97 -20.90 -15.03 1.30
CA ILE A 97 -19.78 -14.63 0.44
C ILE A 97 -18.59 -15.44 0.94
N GLN A 98 -18.09 -16.32 0.08
CA GLN A 98 -16.99 -17.22 0.38
C GLN A 98 -15.85 -16.37 0.94
N LYS A 99 -15.28 -16.77 2.09
CA LYS A 99 -14.08 -16.12 2.59
C LYS A 99 -13.07 -16.12 1.46
N CYS A 100 -12.70 -14.95 0.93
CA CYS A 100 -11.72 -14.82 -0.16
C CYS A 100 -10.29 -15.27 0.25
N TRP A 101 -10.14 -15.93 1.39
CA TRP A 101 -8.87 -16.32 1.97
C TRP A 101 -9.00 -17.74 2.51
N VAL A 102 -8.02 -18.57 2.16
CA VAL A 102 -7.80 -19.88 2.76
C VAL A 102 -7.64 -19.68 4.27
N LYS A 103 -8.47 -20.39 5.06
CA LYS A 103 -8.50 -20.31 6.53
C LYS A 103 -7.08 -20.49 7.09
N LYS A 104 -6.49 -19.38 7.59
CA LYS A 104 -5.32 -19.21 8.48
C LYS A 104 -4.51 -17.94 8.19
N ASN A 105 -4.72 -17.30 7.03
CA ASN A 105 -3.93 -16.14 6.64
C ASN A 105 -4.62 -14.80 6.94
N ILE A 106 -3.80 -13.83 7.35
CA ILE A 106 -4.22 -12.42 7.43
C ILE A 106 -4.60 -11.99 6.01
N PRO A 107 -5.78 -11.38 5.84
CA PRO A 107 -6.25 -11.03 4.51
C PRO A 107 -5.29 -10.10 3.76
N GLU A 108 -5.25 -10.26 2.44
CA GLU A 108 -4.29 -9.57 1.59
C GLU A 108 -4.37 -8.04 1.73
N ILE A 109 -5.58 -7.49 1.80
CA ILE A 109 -5.79 -6.05 1.97
C ILE A 109 -5.14 -5.53 3.26
N ASN A 110 -5.22 -6.28 4.36
CA ASN A 110 -4.57 -5.90 5.61
C ASN A 110 -3.04 -5.93 5.45
N ARG A 111 -2.49 -6.93 4.76
CA ARG A 111 -1.04 -6.98 4.46
C ARG A 111 -0.62 -5.78 3.60
N ARG A 112 -1.42 -5.39 2.60
CA ARG A 112 -1.16 -4.22 1.76
C ARG A 112 -1.23 -2.91 2.54
N PHE A 113 -2.22 -2.74 3.43
CA PHE A 113 -2.30 -1.58 4.33
C PHE A 113 -1.06 -1.46 5.21
N LEU A 114 -0.65 -2.57 5.84
CA LEU A 114 0.55 -2.58 6.68
C LEU A 114 1.81 -2.27 5.88
N TYR A 115 1.95 -2.88 4.70
CA TYR A 115 3.08 -2.59 3.81
C TYR A 115 3.12 -1.11 3.41
N ALA A 116 1.99 -0.53 3.02
CA ALA A 116 1.89 0.89 2.67
C ALA A 116 2.25 1.82 3.84
N MET A 117 1.81 1.50 5.06
CA MET A 117 2.21 2.28 6.25
C MET A 117 3.71 2.18 6.50
N GLN A 118 4.27 0.98 6.35
CA GLN A 118 5.70 0.76 6.54
C GLN A 118 6.55 1.51 5.50
N THR A 119 6.13 1.56 4.23
CA THR A 119 6.89 2.27 3.17
C THR A 119 6.92 3.77 3.38
N ILE A 120 5.92 4.36 4.03
CA ILE A 120 5.92 5.78 4.44
C ILE A 120 6.53 6.01 5.82
N GLY A 121 7.12 4.99 6.44
CA GLY A 121 7.76 5.09 7.75
C GLY A 121 6.79 5.21 8.93
N GLN A 122 5.54 4.78 8.76
CA GLN A 122 4.49 4.89 9.77
C GLN A 122 4.17 3.53 10.39
N GLY A 123 4.01 3.52 11.73
CA GLY A 123 3.76 2.31 12.51
C GLY A 123 2.28 2.05 12.80
N HIS A 124 2.02 1.07 13.68
CA HIS A 124 0.67 0.68 14.11
C HIS A 124 -0.14 1.83 14.72
N ALA A 125 0.48 2.72 15.50
CA ALA A 125 -0.20 3.87 16.10
C ALA A 125 -0.73 4.85 15.03
N ALA A 126 0.08 5.13 14.01
CA ALA A 126 -0.33 5.96 12.88
C ALA A 126 -1.42 5.28 12.05
N LEU A 127 -1.33 3.95 11.86
CA LEU A 127 -2.38 3.17 11.19
C LEU A 127 -3.70 3.22 11.97
N THR A 128 -3.64 3.17 13.30
CA THR A 128 -4.82 3.30 14.16
C THR A 128 -5.45 4.67 14.02
N THR A 129 -4.63 5.72 14.02
CA THR A 129 -5.08 7.10 13.80
C THR A 129 -5.71 7.28 12.42
N PHE A 130 -5.05 6.75 11.38
CA PHE A 130 -5.56 6.75 10.02
C PHE A 130 -6.94 6.09 9.93
N CYS A 131 -7.10 4.90 10.52
CA CYS A 131 -8.39 4.22 10.55
C CYS A 131 -9.46 5.07 11.26
N GLY A 132 -9.12 5.71 12.38
CA GLY A 132 -10.06 6.59 13.09
C GLY A 132 -10.50 7.80 12.28
N VAL A 133 -9.56 8.46 11.58
CA VAL A 133 -9.86 9.63 10.73
C VAL A 133 -10.69 9.25 9.50
N MET A 134 -10.46 8.07 8.93
CA MET A 134 -11.17 7.56 7.75
C MET A 134 -12.51 6.89 8.06
N ASP A 135 -12.94 6.86 9.33
CA ASP A 135 -14.09 6.08 9.81
C ASP A 135 -14.03 4.58 9.43
N PHE A 136 -12.82 4.03 9.44
CA PHE A 136 -12.58 2.61 9.23
C PHE A 136 -12.66 1.83 10.55
N PRO A 137 -12.96 0.53 10.49
CA PRO A 137 -12.76 -0.34 11.63
C PRO A 137 -11.30 -0.27 12.14
N PRO A 138 -11.06 -0.56 13.42
CA PRO A 138 -9.72 -0.63 13.97
C PRO A 138 -8.83 -1.57 13.13
N PRO A 139 -7.53 -1.26 13.00
CA PRO A 139 -6.60 -2.13 12.28
C PRO A 139 -6.42 -3.47 13.02
N VAL A 140 -5.62 -4.37 12.41
CA VAL A 140 -5.22 -5.62 13.08
C VAL A 140 -4.65 -5.33 14.47
N ALA A 141 -4.91 -6.23 15.43
CA ALA A 141 -4.32 -6.15 16.75
C ALA A 141 -2.79 -6.04 16.68
N GLU A 142 -2.18 -5.31 17.61
CA GLU A 142 -0.76 -5.00 17.61
C GLU A 142 0.13 -6.25 17.53
N LYS A 143 -0.23 -7.32 18.25
CA LYS A 143 0.47 -8.62 18.16
C LYS A 143 0.48 -9.17 16.73
N SER A 144 -0.65 -9.11 16.04
CA SER A 144 -0.78 -9.54 14.65
C SER A 144 -0.01 -8.62 13.71
N TYR A 145 -0.02 -7.31 13.97
CA TYR A 145 0.79 -6.33 13.23
C TYR A 145 2.28 -6.68 13.31
N ASN A 146 2.81 -6.88 14.52
CA ASN A 146 4.23 -7.19 14.74
C ASN A 146 4.61 -8.53 14.08
N ASN A 147 3.74 -9.54 14.13
CA ASN A 147 3.96 -10.80 13.43
C ASN A 147 4.06 -10.63 11.91
N ILE A 148 3.26 -9.73 11.32
CA ILE A 148 3.32 -9.44 9.87
C ILE A 148 4.61 -8.69 9.54
N ILE A 149 4.96 -7.67 10.33
CA ILE A 149 6.17 -6.86 10.11
C ILE A 149 7.41 -7.73 10.22
N ASN A 150 7.51 -8.63 11.20
CA ASN A 150 8.64 -9.54 11.33
C ASN A 150 8.79 -10.45 10.10
N LYS A 151 7.68 -10.98 9.57
CA LYS A 151 7.69 -11.77 8.34
C LYS A 151 8.11 -10.94 7.13
N LEU A 152 7.60 -9.71 7.03
CA LEU A 152 7.95 -8.79 5.95
C LEU A 152 9.44 -8.43 5.99
N GLN A 153 9.99 -8.19 7.18
CA GLN A 153 11.41 -7.94 7.39
C GLN A 153 12.28 -9.13 6.97
N LEU A 154 11.88 -10.35 7.33
CA LEU A 154 12.58 -11.56 6.90
C LEU A 154 12.61 -11.69 5.37
N CYS A 155 11.45 -11.59 4.72
CA CYS A 155 11.38 -11.64 3.25
C CYS A 155 12.16 -10.50 2.60
N SER A 156 12.12 -9.29 3.16
CA SER A 156 12.87 -8.15 2.63
C SER A 156 14.37 -8.36 2.75
N LYS A 157 14.84 -8.98 3.84
CA LYS A 157 16.24 -9.35 4.03
C LYS A 157 16.68 -10.39 3.00
N GLU A 158 15.90 -11.44 2.78
CA GLU A 158 16.20 -12.48 1.78
C GLU A 158 16.32 -11.88 0.37
N VAL A 159 15.39 -11.01 -0.01
CA VAL A 159 15.41 -10.31 -1.30
C VAL A 159 16.62 -9.37 -1.41
N ALA A 160 16.93 -8.62 -0.36
CA ALA A 160 18.10 -7.75 -0.33
C ALA A 160 19.40 -8.54 -0.50
N GLU A 161 19.57 -9.64 0.24
CA GLU A 161 20.74 -10.51 0.11
C GLU A 161 20.85 -11.14 -1.29
N ALA A 162 19.75 -11.61 -1.87
CA ALA A 162 19.76 -12.14 -3.24
C ALA A 162 20.13 -11.07 -4.27
N SER A 163 19.62 -9.85 -4.10
CA SER A 163 19.96 -8.70 -4.94
C SER A 163 21.44 -8.32 -4.81
N MET A 164 21.97 -8.26 -3.59
CA MET A 164 23.37 -7.95 -3.31
C MET A 164 24.33 -9.01 -3.86
N ARG A 165 24.01 -10.31 -3.70
CA ARG A 165 24.77 -11.41 -4.33
C ARG A 165 24.79 -11.29 -5.85
N SER A 166 23.65 -10.95 -6.46
CA SER A 166 23.57 -10.77 -7.92
C SER A 166 24.41 -9.58 -8.39
N ALA A 167 24.39 -8.47 -7.64
CA ALA A 167 25.21 -7.30 -7.92
C ALA A 167 26.72 -7.61 -7.82
N ALA A 168 27.13 -8.38 -6.79
CA ALA A 168 28.52 -8.81 -6.64
C ALA A 168 29.01 -9.65 -7.83
N LEU A 169 28.19 -10.61 -8.29
CA LEU A 169 28.52 -11.46 -9.44
C LEU A 169 28.62 -10.67 -10.75
N GLU A 170 27.73 -9.69 -10.94
CA GLU A 170 27.76 -8.80 -12.10
C GLU A 170 29.03 -7.94 -12.13
N GLU A 171 29.45 -7.41 -10.98
CA GLU A 171 30.69 -6.63 -10.85
C GLU A 171 31.94 -7.46 -11.18
N VAL A 172 32.01 -8.70 -10.67
CA VAL A 172 33.10 -9.66 -10.96
C VAL A 172 33.14 -9.99 -12.45
N THR A 173 31.97 -10.19 -13.06
CA THR A 173 31.86 -10.52 -14.49
C THR A 173 32.32 -9.35 -15.36
N LEU A 174 31.95 -8.11 -15.00
CA LEU A 174 32.37 -6.90 -15.73
C LEU A 174 33.85 -6.58 -15.55
N THR A 175 34.41 -6.83 -14.37
CA THR A 175 35.83 -6.59 -14.07
C THR A 175 36.71 -7.74 -14.58
N ASN A 176 36.12 -8.90 -14.88
CA ASN A 176 36.80 -10.14 -15.22
C ASN A 176 37.86 -10.54 -14.18
N SER A 177 37.59 -10.24 -12.90
CA SER A 177 38.49 -10.42 -11.76
C SER A 177 37.66 -10.61 -10.48
N SER A 178 38.15 -11.44 -9.56
CA SER A 178 37.59 -11.53 -8.20
C SER A 178 37.95 -10.32 -7.33
N ASP A 179 39.03 -9.62 -7.68
CA ASP A 179 39.45 -8.40 -7.02
C ASP A 179 38.71 -7.23 -7.66
N ILE A 180 37.68 -6.76 -6.98
CA ILE A 180 36.79 -5.69 -7.43
C ILE A 180 37.09 -4.39 -6.67
N ILE A 181 37.00 -3.27 -7.39
CA ILE A 181 37.09 -1.94 -6.79
C ILE A 181 35.71 -1.56 -6.27
N ILE A 182 35.68 -1.07 -5.04
CA ILE A 182 34.45 -0.68 -4.37
C ILE A 182 34.52 0.77 -3.89
N SER A 183 33.36 1.40 -3.84
CA SER A 183 33.13 2.64 -3.12
C SER A 183 32.24 2.34 -1.89
N GLY A 184 32.34 3.16 -0.85
CA GLY A 184 31.52 3.01 0.36
C GLY A 184 30.76 4.29 0.65
N ASP A 185 29.48 4.17 0.99
CA ASP A 185 28.65 5.28 1.46
C ASP A 185 27.88 4.88 2.71
N GLY A 186 27.48 5.85 3.52
CA GLY A 186 26.78 5.61 4.76
C GLY A 186 25.72 6.66 5.06
N THR A 187 24.62 6.22 5.66
CA THR A 187 23.54 7.11 6.09
C THR A 187 23.14 6.83 7.53
N TRP A 188 22.54 7.83 8.15
CA TRP A 188 22.03 7.79 9.51
C TRP A 188 20.51 7.80 9.50
N LYS A 189 19.88 7.08 10.44
CA LYS A 189 18.41 7.04 10.56
C LYS A 189 17.82 8.45 10.81
N THR A 190 18.48 9.25 11.65
CA THR A 190 18.10 10.64 11.88
C THR A 190 19.17 11.58 11.34
N ARG A 191 18.76 12.75 10.85
CA ARG A 191 19.70 13.84 10.57
C ARG A 191 20.40 14.23 11.87
N VAL A 192 21.67 14.68 11.78
CA VAL A 192 22.55 15.10 12.89
C VAL A 192 23.30 13.93 13.56
N TYR A 193 24.47 14.26 14.13
CA TYR A 193 25.38 13.37 14.88
C TYR A 193 24.76 12.66 16.11
N SER A 194 23.46 12.81 16.37
CA SER A 194 22.76 12.13 17.45
C SER A 194 22.14 10.79 17.04
N SER A 195 22.29 10.37 15.78
CA SER A 195 21.73 9.10 15.33
C SER A 195 22.43 7.91 15.97
N ARG A 196 21.63 7.03 16.58
CA ARG A 196 22.10 5.77 17.20
C ARG A 196 22.02 4.58 16.27
N VAL A 197 21.51 4.78 15.05
CA VAL A 197 21.38 3.77 14.01
C VAL A 197 21.90 4.35 12.71
N GLY A 198 22.84 3.64 12.10
CA GLY A 198 23.41 3.95 10.79
C GLY A 198 23.38 2.74 9.89
N VAL A 199 23.54 2.98 8.60
CA VAL A 199 23.73 1.94 7.59
C VAL A 199 24.96 2.33 6.79
N CYS A 200 25.88 1.39 6.62
CA CYS A 200 27.01 1.50 5.70
C CYS A 200 26.74 0.56 4.52
N ALA A 201 26.95 1.03 3.30
CA ALA A 201 26.78 0.27 2.07
C ALA A 201 28.07 0.30 1.25
N VAL A 202 28.40 -0.85 0.67
CA VAL A 202 29.49 -1.03 -0.27
C VAL A 202 28.91 -1.11 -1.68
N ILE A 203 29.45 -0.33 -2.60
CA ILE A 203 28.92 -0.13 -3.95
C ILE A 203 30.01 -0.46 -4.97
N GLY A 204 29.69 -1.26 -5.98
CA GLY A 204 30.61 -1.61 -7.06
C GLY A 204 30.97 -0.41 -7.93
N ASP A 205 32.25 -0.26 -8.28
CA ASP A 205 32.74 0.84 -9.11
C ASP A 205 32.13 0.85 -10.52
N LYS A 206 31.99 -0.32 -11.15
CA LYS A 206 31.49 -0.44 -12.53
C LYS A 206 29.98 -0.49 -12.60
N THR A 207 29.32 -1.27 -11.74
CA THR A 207 27.85 -1.42 -11.77
C THR A 207 27.12 -0.27 -11.10
N GLY A 208 27.75 0.40 -10.13
CA GLY A 208 27.06 1.35 -9.25
C GLY A 208 26.00 0.70 -8.36
N LYS A 209 26.04 -0.63 -8.19
CA LYS A 209 25.07 -1.40 -7.39
C LYS A 209 25.61 -1.71 -6.00
N CYS A 210 24.71 -1.80 -5.03
CA CYS A 210 25.03 -2.20 -3.66
C CYS A 210 25.43 -3.68 -3.62
N ILE A 211 26.68 -3.95 -3.23
CA ILE A 211 27.28 -5.29 -3.12
C ILE A 211 27.06 -5.84 -1.71
N ASP A 212 27.13 -4.99 -0.70
CA ASP A 212 26.90 -5.36 0.69
C ASP A 212 26.40 -4.15 1.48
N ALA A 213 25.67 -4.39 2.57
CA ALA A 213 25.22 -3.34 3.47
C ALA A 213 25.10 -3.84 4.91
N GLU A 214 25.64 -3.08 5.84
CA GLU A 214 25.63 -3.40 7.27
C GLU A 214 24.91 -2.32 8.06
N VAL A 215 24.01 -2.76 8.96
CA VAL A 215 23.28 -1.88 9.87
C VAL A 215 24.02 -1.78 11.20
N MET A 216 24.52 -0.59 11.51
CA MET A 216 25.22 -0.31 12.77
C MET A 216 24.25 0.31 13.78
N SER A 217 24.29 -0.17 15.02
CA SER A 217 23.45 0.33 16.10
C SER A 217 24.26 0.50 17.38
N SER A 218 24.11 1.64 18.04
CA SER A 218 24.71 1.91 19.36
C SER A 218 23.78 1.54 20.53
N PHE A 219 22.64 0.87 20.26
CA PHE A 219 21.79 0.31 21.30
C PHE A 219 22.39 -1.00 21.83
N CYS A 220 22.46 -1.15 23.15
CA CYS A 220 22.78 -2.43 23.78
C CYS A 220 21.73 -3.48 23.40
N LYS A 221 22.18 -4.68 23.06
CA LYS A 221 21.33 -5.85 22.80
C LYS A 221 21.00 -6.58 24.10
#